data_AF-A0DHI0-F1
#
_entry.id   AF-A0DHI0-F1
#
_cell.length_a   1.000
_cell.length_b   1.000
_cell.length_c   1.000
_cell.angle_alpha   90.00
_cell.angle_beta   90.00
_cell.angle_gamma   90.00
#
_symmetry.space_group_name_H-M   'P 1'
#
loop_
_entity.id
_entity.type
_entity.pdbx_description
1 polymer ?
#
loop_
_entity_poly.entity_id
_entity_poly.type
_entity_poly.pdbx_seq_one_letter_code
_entity_poly.pdbx_strand_id
1 'polypeptide(L)'
;MKKAKGGDFNFASRAQKIDKLEFPQSSEERFIVKANKDGVGFQWKTYDEKLLGRNIDKQTFDNTVAEATRICRNLWREKQREEHKDPTKAYQPLLYVSVFLILLAFVFLLVLIYGSRDKLALLYVAVAILCLAALLTLIVVAKTWSLEPQFMDLEKAQLNKVTEYLNNQNISIYQAKGYKWQVEPNLYWIELVVI
;
A
#
# COMPACT_ATOMS: atom_id res chain seq x y z
N MET A 1 -6.40 38.27 -8.75
CA MET A 1 -6.48 37.19 -7.75
C MET A 1 -7.93 36.76 -7.58
N LYS A 2 -8.33 35.62 -8.16
CA LYS A 2 -9.65 35.03 -7.92
C LYS A 2 -9.50 34.00 -6.81
N LYS A 3 -10.16 34.22 -5.66
CA LYS A 3 -10.24 33.21 -4.60
C LYS A 3 -11.03 32.01 -5.13
N ALA A 4 -10.44 30.81 -5.02
CA ALA A 4 -11.13 29.57 -5.34
C ALA A 4 -12.42 29.46 -4.50
N LYS A 5 -13.53 29.11 -5.15
CA LYS A 5 -14.82 28.83 -4.50
C LYS A 5 -14.64 27.63 -3.56
N GLY A 6 -14.85 27.84 -2.27
CA GLY A 6 -14.84 26.80 -1.24
C GLY A 6 -16.00 25.83 -1.42
N GLY A 7 -15.84 24.84 -2.29
CA GLY A 7 -16.61 23.61 -2.28
C GLY A 7 -15.85 22.55 -1.48
N ASP A 8 -16.57 21.74 -0.70
CA ASP A 8 -16.04 20.70 0.18
C ASP A 8 -14.94 19.84 -0.48
N PHE A 9 -13.69 20.19 -0.22
CA PHE A 9 -12.53 19.39 -0.60
C PHE A 9 -12.37 18.13 0.27
N ASN A 10 -13.18 17.99 1.33
CA ASN A 10 -13.05 16.91 2.30
C ASN A 10 -13.38 15.53 1.73
N PHE A 11 -14.15 15.44 0.63
CA PHE A 11 -14.54 14.16 0.01
C PHE A 11 -13.92 13.92 -1.37
N ALA A 12 -13.13 14.86 -1.89
CA ALA A 12 -12.51 14.72 -3.20
C ALA A 12 -11.29 13.78 -3.12
N SER A 13 -11.12 12.90 -4.11
CA SER A 13 -9.91 12.09 -4.23
C SER A 13 -8.70 12.98 -4.53
N ARG A 14 -7.48 12.55 -4.19
CA ARG A 14 -6.26 13.33 -4.46
C ARG A 14 -6.13 13.75 -5.93
N ALA A 15 -6.47 12.87 -6.87
CA ALA A 15 -6.53 13.18 -8.29
C ALA A 15 -7.51 14.33 -8.60
N GLN A 16 -8.71 14.30 -8.01
CA GLN A 16 -9.71 15.37 -8.18
C GLN A 16 -9.27 16.70 -7.53
N LYS A 17 -8.51 16.64 -6.43
CA LYS A 17 -7.91 17.82 -5.81
C LYS A 17 -6.86 18.43 -6.74
N ILE A 18 -5.97 17.59 -7.30
CA ILE A 18 -4.93 17.98 -8.27
C ILE A 18 -5.54 18.68 -9.50
N ASP A 19 -6.64 18.16 -10.05
CA ASP A 19 -7.30 18.75 -11.22
C ASP A 19 -7.90 20.15 -10.95
N LYS A 20 -8.26 20.44 -9.69
CA LYS A 20 -8.85 21.73 -9.27
C LYS A 20 -7.83 22.69 -8.67
N LEU A 21 -6.59 22.25 -8.45
CA LEU A 21 -5.56 23.03 -7.79
C LEU A 21 -4.84 23.94 -8.80
N GLU A 22 -4.70 25.22 -8.44
CA GLU A 22 -3.80 26.12 -9.16
C GLU A 22 -2.37 25.89 -8.66
N PHE A 23 -1.52 25.32 -9.51
CA PHE A 23 -0.11 25.09 -9.18
C PHE A 23 0.70 26.39 -9.24
N PRO A 24 1.69 26.57 -8.34
CA PRO A 24 2.64 27.65 -8.48
C PRO A 24 3.39 27.57 -9.83
N GLN A 25 3.73 28.72 -10.39
CA GLN A 25 4.53 28.79 -11.60
C GLN A 25 6.01 28.58 -11.27
N SER A 26 6.71 27.85 -12.14
CA SER A 26 8.16 27.73 -12.05
C SER A 26 8.83 29.08 -12.38
N SER A 27 9.87 29.41 -11.64
CA SER A 27 10.76 30.56 -11.85
C SER A 27 12.22 30.10 -11.80
N GLU A 28 13.16 31.01 -12.07
CA GLU A 28 14.60 30.72 -11.98
C GLU A 28 15.04 30.35 -10.55
N GLU A 29 14.32 30.84 -9.53
CA GLU A 29 14.59 30.57 -8.12
C GLU A 29 13.86 29.33 -7.59
N ARG A 30 12.80 28.89 -8.30
CA ARG A 30 11.92 27.81 -7.84
C ARG A 30 11.38 26.98 -9.00
N PHE A 31 11.76 25.71 -9.05
CA PHE A 31 11.26 24.76 -10.03
C PHE A 31 10.15 23.92 -9.43
N ILE A 32 8.98 23.92 -10.06
CA ILE A 32 7.83 23.13 -9.62
C ILE A 32 7.68 21.89 -10.50
N VAL A 33 7.66 20.72 -9.89
CA VAL A 33 7.32 19.46 -10.54
C VAL A 33 5.98 18.97 -9.98
N LYS A 34 4.95 19.05 -10.81
CA LYS A 34 3.57 18.73 -10.44
C LYS A 34 3.39 17.23 -10.23
N ALA A 35 2.44 16.84 -9.38
CA ALA A 35 1.99 15.46 -9.30
C ALA A 35 1.33 14.99 -10.60
N ASN A 36 1.36 13.69 -10.85
CA ASN A 36 0.62 13.08 -11.96
C ASN A 36 -0.90 13.24 -11.77
N LYS A 37 -1.65 13.26 -12.87
CA LYS A 37 -3.12 13.40 -12.84
C LYS A 37 -3.83 12.26 -12.11
N ASP A 38 -3.22 11.09 -12.06
CA ASP A 38 -3.70 9.94 -11.30
C ASP A 38 -3.42 10.05 -9.79
N GLY A 39 -2.69 11.07 -9.35
CA GLY A 39 -2.29 11.27 -7.96
C GLY A 39 -1.13 10.37 -7.50
N VAL A 40 -0.48 9.62 -8.41
CA VAL A 40 0.62 8.70 -8.06
C VAL A 40 1.94 9.18 -8.67
N GLY A 41 2.78 9.76 -7.80
CA GLY A 41 4.09 10.28 -8.18
C GLY A 41 4.02 11.61 -8.93
N PHE A 42 5.07 11.92 -9.69
CA PHE A 42 5.27 13.25 -10.27
C PHE A 42 5.39 13.20 -11.79
N GLN A 43 5.02 14.31 -12.42
CA GLN A 43 5.07 14.49 -13.86
C GLN A 43 6.51 14.61 -14.32
N TRP A 44 6.85 13.77 -15.28
CA TRP A 44 8.16 13.78 -15.91
C TRP A 44 8.14 14.70 -17.13
N LYS A 45 9.24 15.44 -17.36
CA LYS A 45 9.45 16.31 -18.54
C LYS A 45 8.45 17.46 -18.72
N THR A 46 7.77 17.89 -17.67
CA THR A 46 6.81 19.02 -17.71
C THR A 46 7.41 20.36 -17.28
N TYR A 47 8.72 20.41 -17.06
CA TYR A 47 9.44 21.61 -16.65
C TYR A 47 10.11 22.26 -17.87
N ASP A 48 10.31 23.58 -17.82
CA ASP A 48 11.05 24.30 -18.85
C ASP A 48 12.55 24.09 -18.64
N GLU A 49 13.19 23.38 -19.57
CA GLU A 49 14.63 23.10 -19.56
C GLU A 49 15.46 24.39 -19.57
N LYS A 50 14.94 25.49 -20.12
CA LYS A 50 15.63 26.77 -20.14
C LYS A 50 15.77 27.39 -18.76
N LEU A 51 14.84 27.08 -17.86
CA LEU A 51 14.89 27.56 -16.49
C LEU A 51 15.89 26.76 -15.68
N LEU A 52 16.16 25.49 -16.03
CA LEU A 52 17.14 24.67 -15.31
C LEU A 52 18.50 25.38 -15.38
N GLY A 53 18.92 25.95 -14.24
CA GLY A 53 20.14 26.75 -14.18
C GLY A 53 21.36 25.96 -14.65
N ARG A 54 22.45 26.67 -14.99
CA ARG A 54 23.68 26.07 -15.55
C ARG A 54 24.33 24.99 -14.66
N ASN A 55 23.97 24.93 -13.38
CA ASN A 55 24.64 24.10 -12.38
C ASN A 55 24.01 22.72 -12.18
N ILE A 56 22.79 22.49 -12.70
CA ILE A 56 22.11 21.20 -12.61
C ILE A 56 21.96 20.61 -14.00
N ASP A 57 22.58 19.45 -14.17
CA ASP A 57 22.39 18.68 -15.38
C ASP A 57 20.98 18.09 -15.43
N LYS A 58 20.37 18.15 -16.60
CA LYS A 58 19.01 17.68 -16.85
C LYS A 58 18.83 16.21 -16.46
N GLN A 59 19.82 15.36 -16.75
CA GLN A 59 19.74 13.94 -16.43
C GLN A 59 19.70 13.73 -14.91
N THR A 60 20.47 14.52 -14.15
CA THR A 60 20.46 14.45 -12.68
C THR A 60 19.09 14.83 -12.14
N PHE A 61 18.52 15.93 -12.64
CA PHE A 61 17.17 16.37 -12.26
C PHE A 61 16.10 15.33 -12.59
N ASP A 62 16.10 14.86 -13.84
CA ASP A 62 15.17 13.83 -14.34
C ASP A 62 15.24 12.56 -13.51
N ASN A 63 16.46 12.10 -13.19
CA ASN A 63 16.66 10.92 -12.35
C ASN A 63 16.10 11.10 -10.95
N THR A 64 16.28 12.27 -10.32
CA THR A 64 15.70 12.55 -9.00
C THR A 64 14.17 12.50 -9.02
N VAL A 65 13.55 13.12 -10.03
CA VAL A 65 12.08 13.11 -10.19
C VAL A 65 11.56 11.70 -10.49
N ALA A 66 12.25 10.96 -11.35
CA ALA A 66 11.91 9.58 -11.71
C ALA A 66 11.97 8.66 -10.50
N GLU A 67 13.00 8.81 -9.66
CA GLU A 67 13.15 8.04 -8.42
C GLU A 67 12.09 8.37 -7.37
N ALA A 68 11.81 9.65 -7.15
CA ALA A 68 10.70 10.07 -6.28
C ALA A 68 9.35 9.48 -6.76
N THR A 69 9.13 9.48 -8.08
CA THR A 69 7.95 8.86 -8.69
C THR A 69 7.94 7.34 -8.51
N ARG A 70 9.09 6.67 -8.64
CA ARG A 70 9.24 5.23 -8.41
C ARG A 70 8.88 4.85 -6.98
N ILE A 71 9.33 5.63 -6.00
CA ILE A 71 8.98 5.45 -4.58
C ILE A 71 7.46 5.49 -4.38
N CYS A 72 6.79 6.53 -4.90
CA CYS A 72 5.33 6.66 -4.81
C CYS A 72 4.59 5.47 -5.42
N ARG A 73 5.02 5.01 -6.60
CA ARG A 73 4.43 3.85 -7.29
C ARG A 73 4.64 2.55 -6.53
N ASN A 74 5.81 2.35 -5.93
CA ASN A 74 6.09 1.15 -5.14
C ASN A 74 5.19 1.08 -3.91
N LEU A 75 5.03 2.18 -3.17
CA LEU A 75 4.11 2.25 -2.03
C LEU A 75 2.65 2.07 -2.44
N TRP A 76 2.25 2.64 -3.59
CA TRP A 76 0.93 2.40 -4.15
C TRP A 76 0.68 0.91 -4.43
N ARG A 77 1.64 0.24 -5.08
CA ARG A 77 1.57 -1.20 -5.37
C ARG A 77 1.54 -2.05 -4.11
N GLU A 78 2.30 -1.66 -3.09
CA GLU A 78 2.30 -2.33 -1.80
C GLU A 78 0.94 -2.24 -1.12
N LYS A 79 0.34 -1.04 -1.06
CA LYS A 79 -1.02 -0.85 -0.56
C LYS A 79 -2.05 -1.65 -1.35
N GLN A 80 -2.00 -1.62 -2.68
CA GLN A 80 -2.90 -2.42 -3.52
C GLN A 80 -2.75 -3.93 -3.24
N ARG A 81 -1.51 -4.40 -3.03
CA ARG A 81 -1.25 -5.79 -2.64
C ARG A 81 -1.82 -6.12 -1.27
N GLU A 82 -1.75 -5.20 -0.30
CA GLU A 82 -2.36 -5.36 1.02
C GLU A 82 -3.89 -5.41 0.95
N GLU A 83 -4.52 -4.52 0.17
CA GLU A 83 -5.97 -4.47 -0.05
C GLU A 83 -6.49 -5.73 -0.75
N HIS A 84 -5.72 -6.29 -1.69
CA HIS A 84 -6.07 -7.52 -2.41
C HIS A 84 -5.61 -8.81 -1.71
N LYS A 85 -4.87 -8.72 -0.60
CA LYS A 85 -4.42 -9.89 0.14
C LYS A 85 -5.61 -10.46 0.90
N ASP A 86 -6.19 -11.53 0.35
CA ASP A 86 -7.20 -12.31 1.05
C ASP A 86 -6.60 -12.93 2.33
N PRO A 87 -6.99 -12.44 3.53
CA PRO A 87 -6.43 -12.92 4.78
C PRO A 87 -6.83 -14.37 5.08
N THR A 88 -7.88 -14.87 4.44
CA THR A 88 -8.42 -16.22 4.66
C THR A 88 -7.67 -17.29 3.90
N LYS A 89 -6.95 -16.94 2.82
CA LYS A 89 -6.19 -17.90 1.98
C LYS A 89 -5.21 -18.75 2.77
N ALA A 90 -4.55 -18.17 3.77
CA ALA A 90 -3.59 -18.90 4.61
C ALA A 90 -4.26 -20.00 5.46
N TYR A 91 -5.56 -19.88 5.75
CA TYR A 91 -6.32 -20.79 6.60
C TYR A 91 -7.18 -21.80 5.80
N GLN A 92 -7.30 -21.64 4.49
CA GLN A 92 -8.04 -22.56 3.61
C GLN A 92 -7.57 -24.03 3.75
N PRO A 93 -6.25 -24.34 3.79
CA PRO A 93 -5.80 -25.72 4.00
C PRO A 93 -6.27 -26.32 5.31
N LEU A 94 -6.31 -25.54 6.39
CA LEU A 94 -6.80 -25.99 7.70
C LEU A 94 -8.28 -26.36 7.63
N LEU A 95 -9.10 -25.55 6.93
CA LEU A 95 -10.52 -25.86 6.72
C LEU A 95 -10.71 -27.13 5.89
N TYR A 96 -9.91 -27.35 4.85
CA TYR A 96 -9.97 -28.60 4.07
C TYR A 96 -9.62 -29.82 4.91
N VAL A 97 -8.63 -29.71 5.81
CA VAL A 97 -8.31 -30.77 6.77
C VAL A 97 -9.48 -31.03 7.71
N SER A 98 -10.13 -29.98 8.25
CA SER A 98 -11.32 -30.15 9.10
C SER A 98 -12.46 -30.86 8.37
N VAL A 99 -12.75 -30.49 7.12
CA VAL A 99 -13.77 -31.16 6.29
C VAL A 99 -13.42 -32.63 6.07
N PHE A 100 -12.15 -32.92 5.76
CA PHE A 100 -11.68 -34.30 5.60
C PHE A 100 -11.84 -35.12 6.89
N LEU A 101 -11.53 -34.55 8.05
CA LEU A 101 -11.72 -35.21 9.36
C LEU A 101 -13.20 -35.50 9.63
N ILE A 102 -14.11 -34.59 9.27
CA ILE A 102 -15.56 -34.81 9.41
C ILE A 102 -16.01 -35.99 8.52
N LEU A 103 -15.54 -36.06 7.27
CA LEU A 103 -15.83 -37.19 6.38
C LEU A 103 -15.28 -38.51 6.94
N LEU A 104 -14.06 -38.49 7.49
CA LEU A 104 -13.44 -39.65 8.11
C LEU A 104 -14.24 -40.13 9.33
N ALA A 105 -14.67 -39.20 10.20
CA ALA A 105 -15.53 -39.52 11.34
C ALA A 105 -16.85 -40.14 10.89
N PHE A 106 -17.45 -39.64 9.80
CA PHE A 106 -18.67 -40.21 9.24
C PHE A 106 -18.47 -41.66 8.77
N VAL A 107 -17.34 -41.97 8.13
CA VAL A 107 -17.00 -43.35 7.76
C VAL A 107 -16.88 -44.25 8.99
N PHE A 108 -16.23 -43.80 10.06
CA PHE A 108 -16.14 -44.55 11.31
C PHE A 108 -17.53 -44.78 11.95
N LEU A 109 -18.42 -43.80 11.89
CA LEU A 109 -19.80 -43.96 12.38
C LEU A 109 -20.59 -44.98 11.55
N LEU A 110 -20.42 -45.01 10.22
CA LEU A 110 -21.03 -46.04 9.38
C LEU A 110 -20.51 -47.44 9.71
N VAL A 111 -19.20 -47.59 9.88
CA VAL A 111 -18.59 -48.87 10.31
C VAL A 111 -19.09 -49.27 11.69
N LEU A 112 -19.33 -48.33 12.60
CA LEU A 112 -19.88 -48.61 13.92
C LEU A 112 -21.33 -49.15 13.86
N ILE A 113 -22.15 -48.63 12.94
CA ILE A 113 -23.55 -49.05 12.78
C ILE A 113 -23.63 -50.44 12.12
N TYR A 114 -22.86 -50.67 11.07
CA TYR A 114 -22.95 -51.88 10.24
C TYR A 114 -21.90 -52.95 10.57
N GLY A 115 -20.91 -52.65 11.41
CA GLY A 115 -19.81 -53.53 11.77
C GLY A 115 -20.09 -54.40 13.01
N SER A 116 -19.38 -55.52 13.10
CA SER A 116 -19.61 -56.56 14.11
C SER A 116 -18.65 -56.52 15.31
N ARG A 117 -17.62 -55.67 15.34
CA ARG A 117 -16.59 -55.65 16.40
C ARG A 117 -16.27 -54.25 16.94
N ASP A 118 -15.97 -54.20 18.24
CA ASP A 118 -15.44 -53.07 19.03
C ASP A 118 -16.13 -51.71 18.85
N LYS A 119 -17.45 -51.71 19.01
CA LYS A 119 -18.32 -50.52 18.89
C LYS A 119 -17.91 -49.38 19.83
N LEU A 120 -17.46 -49.68 21.05
CA LEU A 120 -17.07 -48.65 22.02
C LEU A 120 -15.79 -47.91 21.59
N ALA A 121 -14.76 -48.62 21.16
CA ALA A 121 -13.51 -48.00 20.72
C ALA A 121 -13.73 -47.13 19.47
N LEU A 122 -14.50 -47.64 18.50
CA LEU A 122 -14.87 -46.89 17.29
C LEU A 122 -15.66 -45.62 17.60
N LEU A 123 -16.55 -45.67 18.59
CA LEU A 123 -17.32 -44.50 19.03
C LEU A 123 -16.38 -43.41 19.57
N TYR A 124 -15.48 -43.76 20.48
CA TYR A 124 -14.53 -42.82 21.07
C TYR A 124 -13.60 -42.20 20.01
N VAL A 125 -13.14 -43.00 19.05
CA VAL A 125 -12.32 -42.50 17.93
C VAL A 125 -13.12 -41.52 17.06
N ALA A 126 -14.35 -41.86 16.68
CA ALA A 126 -15.19 -40.97 15.87
C ALA A 126 -15.49 -39.65 16.59
N VAL A 127 -15.82 -39.71 17.88
CA VAL A 127 -16.06 -38.52 18.71
C VAL A 127 -14.78 -37.68 18.85
N ALA A 128 -13.61 -38.29 19.07
CA ALA A 128 -12.35 -37.59 19.15
C ALA A 128 -12.01 -36.85 17.84
N ILE A 129 -12.25 -37.47 16.69
CA ILE A 129 -12.05 -36.85 15.37
C ILE A 129 -12.99 -35.66 15.17
N LEU A 130 -14.27 -35.80 15.56
CA LEU A 130 -15.24 -34.69 15.48
C LEU A 130 -14.85 -33.51 16.38
N CYS A 131 -14.45 -33.80 17.62
CA CYS A 131 -13.96 -32.76 18.55
C CYS A 131 -12.72 -32.04 17.98
N LEU A 132 -11.79 -32.77 17.37
CA LEU A 132 -10.61 -32.19 16.73
C LEU A 132 -10.99 -31.32 15.53
N ALA A 133 -11.89 -31.78 14.66
CA ALA A 133 -12.38 -31.00 13.53
C ALA A 133 -13.07 -29.71 13.99
N ALA A 134 -13.93 -29.79 15.00
CA ALA A 134 -14.59 -28.64 15.60
C ALA A 134 -13.58 -27.64 16.17
N LEU A 135 -12.57 -28.12 16.91
CA LEU A 135 -11.50 -27.27 17.45
C LEU A 135 -10.72 -26.55 16.35
N LEU A 136 -10.35 -27.26 15.28
CA LEU A 136 -9.65 -26.67 14.13
C LEU A 136 -10.49 -25.59 13.44
N THR A 137 -11.79 -25.83 13.24
CA THR A 137 -12.68 -24.81 12.68
C THR A 137 -12.79 -23.58 13.58
N LEU A 138 -12.88 -23.78 14.91
CA LEU A 138 -12.95 -22.70 15.87
C LEU A 138 -11.66 -21.86 15.88
N ILE A 139 -10.49 -22.49 15.79
CA ILE A 139 -9.21 -21.80 15.66
C ILE A 139 -9.20 -20.92 14.40
N VAL A 140 -9.66 -21.44 13.25
CA VAL A 140 -9.72 -20.67 12.01
C VAL A 140 -10.66 -19.47 12.15
N VAL A 141 -11.85 -19.67 12.73
CA VAL A 141 -12.83 -18.59 12.95
C VAL A 141 -12.25 -17.53 13.89
N ALA A 142 -11.66 -17.93 15.01
CA ALA A 142 -11.05 -17.02 15.97
C ALA A 142 -9.90 -16.21 15.34
N LYS A 143 -9.03 -16.87 14.57
CA LYS A 143 -7.95 -16.18 13.84
C LYS A 143 -8.49 -15.23 12.78
N THR A 144 -9.51 -15.64 12.04
CA THR A 144 -10.14 -14.78 11.02
C THR A 144 -10.74 -13.54 11.65
N TRP A 145 -11.35 -13.66 12.83
CA TRP A 145 -11.92 -12.53 13.55
C TRP A 145 -10.88 -11.58 14.14
N SER A 146 -9.70 -12.09 14.49
CA SER A 146 -8.57 -11.28 14.98
C SER A 146 -7.73 -10.64 13.86
N LEU A 147 -8.02 -10.90 12.58
CA LEU A 147 -7.33 -10.27 11.46
C LEU A 147 -7.93 -8.88 11.21
N GLU A 148 -7.50 -7.90 12.00
CA GLU A 148 -7.73 -6.50 11.64
C GLU A 148 -6.79 -6.12 10.49
N PRO A 149 -7.30 -5.63 9.35
CA PRO A 149 -6.46 -5.14 8.29
C PRO A 149 -5.77 -3.85 8.75
N GLN A 150 -4.46 -3.94 8.99
CA GLN A 150 -3.62 -2.75 9.17
C GLN A 150 -3.41 -2.11 7.80
N PHE A 151 -4.28 -1.19 7.42
CA PHE A 151 -4.11 -0.43 6.19
C PHE A 151 -2.99 0.60 6.38
N MET A 152 -1.99 0.54 5.52
CA MET A 152 -1.00 1.60 5.44
C MET A 152 -1.67 2.94 5.07
N ASP A 153 -1.40 3.97 5.85
CA ASP A 153 -1.67 5.35 5.45
C ASP A 153 -0.70 5.74 4.33
N LEU A 154 -1.19 5.61 3.09
CA LEU A 154 -0.41 5.83 1.88
C LEU A 154 0.16 7.25 1.81
N GLU A 155 -0.63 8.26 2.15
CA GLU A 155 -0.21 9.66 1.99
C GLU A 155 0.94 9.96 2.94
N LYS A 156 0.81 9.54 4.20
CA LYS A 156 1.86 9.67 5.20
C LYS A 156 3.11 8.86 4.84
N ALA A 157 2.94 7.63 4.37
CA ALA A 157 4.06 6.77 3.95
C ALA A 157 4.82 7.37 2.75
N GLN A 158 4.09 7.85 1.74
CA GLN A 158 4.68 8.54 0.58
C GLN A 158 5.41 9.81 1.01
N LEU A 159 4.81 10.63 1.87
CA LEU A 159 5.39 11.89 2.30
C LEU A 159 6.71 11.64 3.02
N ASN A 160 6.71 10.73 3.97
CA ASN A 160 7.90 10.38 4.73
C ASN A 160 9.01 9.83 3.82
N LYS A 161 8.70 8.89 2.92
CA LYS A 161 9.71 8.25 2.08
C LYS A 161 10.27 9.16 0.98
N VAL A 162 9.43 10.00 0.38
CA VAL A 162 9.89 10.97 -0.62
C VAL A 162 10.71 12.08 0.05
N THR A 163 10.28 12.56 1.22
CA THR A 163 11.03 13.57 1.99
C THR A 163 12.39 13.03 2.44
N GLU A 164 12.45 11.80 2.96
CA GLU A 164 13.69 11.10 3.31
C GLU A 164 14.64 11.02 2.09
N TYR A 165 14.13 10.57 0.95
CA TYR A 165 14.89 10.47 -0.28
C TYR A 165 15.45 11.83 -0.75
N LEU A 166 14.61 12.87 -0.80
CA LEU A 166 15.01 14.20 -1.26
C LEU A 166 15.98 14.87 -0.29
N ASN A 167 15.83 14.66 1.01
CA ASN A 167 16.81 15.14 1.99
C ASN A 167 18.20 14.50 1.78
N ASN A 168 18.25 13.21 1.46
CA ASN A 168 19.50 12.55 1.11
C ASN A 168 20.11 13.10 -0.19
N GLN A 169 19.28 13.39 -1.20
CA GLN A 169 19.74 14.05 -2.43
C GLN A 169 20.23 15.48 -2.18
N ASN A 170 19.57 16.22 -1.29
CA ASN A 170 19.98 17.56 -0.89
C ASN A 170 21.38 17.57 -0.31
N ILE A 171 21.66 16.68 0.65
CA ILE A 171 22.96 16.59 1.32
C ILE A 171 24.06 16.14 0.34
N SER A 172 23.75 15.21 -0.57
CA SER A 172 24.76 14.60 -1.44
C SER A 172 25.10 15.40 -2.70
N ILE A 173 24.12 16.09 -3.30
CA ILE A 173 24.28 16.69 -4.64
C ILE A 173 23.85 18.16 -4.66
N TYR A 174 22.63 18.46 -4.19
CA TYR A 174 21.98 19.75 -4.50
C TYR A 174 22.46 20.90 -3.61
N GLN A 175 22.77 20.67 -2.33
CA GLN A 175 23.28 21.73 -1.44
C GLN A 175 24.63 22.27 -1.91
N ALA A 176 25.52 21.40 -2.39
CA ALA A 176 26.81 21.80 -2.95
C ALA A 176 26.68 22.69 -4.21
N LYS A 177 25.51 22.65 -4.86
CA LYS A 177 25.18 23.40 -6.07
C LYS A 177 24.31 24.64 -5.79
N GLY A 178 23.99 24.92 -4.52
CA GLY A 178 23.11 26.04 -4.13
C GLY A 178 21.63 25.76 -4.33
N TYR A 179 21.18 24.50 -4.25
CA TYR A 179 19.78 24.13 -4.41
C TYR A 179 19.27 23.21 -3.29
N LYS A 180 17.96 23.22 -3.07
CA LYS A 180 17.26 22.36 -2.11
C LYS A 180 15.92 21.88 -2.64
N TRP A 181 15.74 20.57 -2.70
CA TRP A 181 14.44 19.94 -2.88
C TRP A 181 13.58 20.04 -1.63
N GLN A 182 12.30 20.32 -1.82
CA GLN A 182 11.26 20.36 -0.80
C GLN A 182 10.02 19.63 -1.33
N VAL A 183 9.28 19.03 -0.41
CA VAL A 183 8.03 18.33 -0.71
C VAL A 183 6.89 19.15 -0.14
N GLU A 184 5.87 19.41 -0.95
CA GLU A 184 4.64 20.01 -0.45
C GLU A 184 3.94 19.02 0.52
N PRO A 185 3.37 19.47 1.65
CA PRO A 185 2.83 18.58 2.69
C PRO A 185 1.80 17.55 2.23
N ASN A 186 1.04 17.84 1.18
CA ASN A 186 0.03 16.94 0.60
C ASN A 186 0.52 16.24 -0.68
N LEU A 187 1.83 16.31 -0.97
CA LEU A 187 2.48 15.74 -2.15
C LEU A 187 1.87 16.21 -3.48
N TYR A 188 1.25 17.38 -3.55
CA TYR A 188 0.70 17.87 -4.81
C TYR A 188 1.79 18.25 -5.81
N TRP A 189 2.96 18.66 -5.31
CA TRP A 189 4.16 18.88 -6.11
C TRP A 189 5.41 18.67 -5.26
N ILE A 190 6.54 18.56 -5.93
CA ILE A 190 7.85 18.77 -5.32
C ILE A 190 8.45 20.03 -5.93
N GLU A 191 9.23 20.75 -5.14
CA GLU A 191 9.88 21.97 -5.59
C GLU A 191 11.38 21.96 -5.32
N LEU A 192 12.15 22.48 -6.26
CA LEU A 192 13.57 22.71 -6.12
C LEU A 192 13.78 24.22 -5.97
N VAL A 193 14.34 24.64 -4.85
CA VAL A 193 14.52 26.06 -4.50
C VAL A 193 16.01 26.39 -4.49
N VAL A 194 16.39 27.56 -5.00
CA VAL A 194 17.75 28.10 -4.88
C VAL A 194 18.00 28.55 -3.42
N ILE A 195 19.14 28.18 -2.85
CA ILE A 195 19.59 28.56 -1.49
C ILE A 195 20.44 29.82 -1.57
#